data_AF-A0A5U6CGZ5-F1
#
_entry.id   AF-A0A5U6CGZ5-F1
#
_cell.length_a   1.000
_cell.length_b   1.000
_cell.length_c   1.000
_cell.angle_alpha   90.00
_cell.angle_beta   90.00
_cell.angle_gamma   90.00
#
_symmetry.space_group_name_H-M   'P 1'
#
loop_
_entity.id
_entity.type
_entity.pdbx_description
1 polymer ?
#
loop_
_entity_poly.entity_id
_entity_poly.type
_entity_poly.pdbx_seq_one_letter_code
_entity_poly.pdbx_strand_id
1 'polypeptide(L)'
;MSYSIFVSYPNGAKSHKLRTTKRRLVESQLENILSEPEILSLADRVVIQFGGHDILNVPASTPPEVVIKTVRWPAPGCRIKVENPMVTSLYMPKAFHDWLVAQGGGKASRGLRVLVEKADIPELKNAWRQ
;
A
#
# COMPACT_ATOMS: atom_id res chain seq x y z
N MET A 1 8.20 0.61 5.85
CA MET A 1 6.86 0.30 5.31
C MET A 1 6.33 -0.92 6.05
N SER A 2 5.02 -0.98 6.33
CA SER A 2 4.38 -2.10 7.02
C SER A 2 3.32 -2.73 6.14
N TYR A 3 3.12 -4.03 6.29
CA TYR A 3 1.97 -4.74 5.81
C TYR A 3 0.78 -4.61 6.76
N SER A 4 -0.42 -4.67 6.21
CA SER A 4 -1.65 -4.93 6.96
C SER A 4 -2.54 -5.89 6.20
N ILE A 5 -3.07 -6.90 6.87
CA ILE A 5 -4.05 -7.83 6.32
C ILE A 5 -5.31 -7.76 7.17
N PHE A 6 -6.47 -7.81 6.52
CA PHE A 6 -7.76 -7.86 7.18
C PHE A 6 -8.82 -8.42 6.24
N VAL A 7 -9.90 -8.89 6.85
CA VAL A 7 -11.13 -9.27 6.16
C VAL A 7 -12.12 -8.11 6.29
N SER A 8 -12.83 -7.79 5.21
CA SER A 8 -13.88 -6.76 5.16
C SER A 8 -15.24 -7.40 4.95
N TYR A 9 -16.24 -6.91 5.68
CA TYR A 9 -17.64 -7.35 5.56
C TYR A 9 -18.49 -6.34 4.79
N PRO A 10 -19.69 -6.72 4.30
CA PRO A 10 -20.57 -5.82 3.55
C PRO A 10 -20.96 -4.55 4.29
N ASN A 11 -21.01 -4.60 5.63
CA ASN A 11 -21.30 -3.45 6.49
C ASN A 11 -20.08 -2.54 6.74
N GLY A 12 -18.94 -2.78 6.07
CA GLY A 12 -17.70 -2.04 6.26
C GLY A 12 -16.91 -2.40 7.52
N ALA A 13 -17.40 -3.36 8.33
CA ALA A 13 -16.65 -3.88 9.46
C ALA A 13 -15.39 -4.62 8.97
N LYS A 14 -14.37 -4.66 9.82
CA LYS A 14 -13.09 -5.30 9.53
C LYS A 14 -12.67 -6.20 10.68
N SER A 15 -12.25 -7.43 10.39
CA SER A 15 -11.80 -8.44 11.37
C SER A 15 -10.48 -9.09 10.94
N HIS A 16 -9.95 -10.01 11.76
CA HIS A 16 -8.71 -10.76 11.53
C HIS A 16 -7.54 -9.85 11.11
N LYS A 17 -7.46 -8.69 11.78
CA LYS A 17 -6.51 -7.63 11.47
C LYS A 17 -5.13 -8.00 11.98
N LEU A 18 -4.14 -7.99 11.10
CA LEU A 18 -2.73 -8.05 11.47
C LEU A 18 -1.99 -6.90 10.79
N ARG A 19 -1.18 -6.17 11.57
CA ARG A 19 -0.25 -5.16 11.05
C ARG A 19 1.16 -5.52 11.45
N THR A 20 2.07 -5.61 10.49
CA THR A 20 3.44 -6.09 10.73
C THR A 20 4.40 -5.59 9.65
N THR A 21 5.70 -5.54 9.94
CA THR A 21 6.74 -5.32 8.93
C THR A 21 7.21 -6.61 8.28
N LYS A 22 6.84 -7.78 8.83
CA LYS A 22 7.33 -9.09 8.40
C LYS A 22 6.34 -9.75 7.44
N ARG A 23 6.74 -9.94 6.18
CA ARG A 23 5.96 -10.64 5.15
C ARG A 23 5.47 -12.03 5.60
N ARG A 24 6.36 -12.84 6.19
CA ARG A 24 6.02 -14.21 6.64
C ARG A 24 4.83 -14.27 7.59
N LEU A 25 4.68 -13.27 8.46
CA LEU A 25 3.53 -13.21 9.38
C LEU A 25 2.23 -12.90 8.66
N VAL A 26 2.29 -12.11 7.57
CA VAL A 26 1.13 -11.81 6.72
C VAL A 26 0.73 -13.02 5.89
N GLU A 27 1.71 -13.76 5.36
CA GLU A 27 1.48 -15.01 4.63
C GLU A 27 0.80 -16.04 5.53
N SER A 28 1.34 -16.28 6.73
CA SER A 28 0.70 -17.18 7.70
C SER A 28 -0.70 -16.72 8.11
N GLN A 29 -0.91 -15.42 8.29
CA GLN A 29 -2.25 -14.89 8.59
C GLN A 29 -3.22 -15.06 7.42
N LEU A 30 -2.74 -14.91 6.18
CA LEU A 30 -3.55 -15.16 4.98
C LEU A 30 -3.96 -16.63 4.92
N GLU A 31 -3.02 -17.55 5.14
CA GLU A 31 -3.31 -18.99 5.20
C GLU A 31 -4.34 -19.33 6.28
N ASN A 32 -4.21 -18.74 7.48
CA ASN A 32 -5.21 -18.90 8.55
C ASN A 32 -6.60 -18.45 8.10
N ILE A 33 -6.72 -17.24 7.54
CA ILE A 33 -8.00 -16.72 7.03
C ILE A 33 -8.58 -17.64 5.95
N LEU A 34 -7.73 -18.14 5.03
CA LEU A 34 -8.17 -19.00 3.94
C LEU A 34 -8.57 -20.41 4.41
N SER A 35 -8.09 -20.84 5.58
CA SER A 35 -8.46 -22.11 6.21
C SER A 35 -9.77 -22.06 7.00
N GLU A 36 -10.35 -20.86 7.21
CA GLU A 36 -11.57 -20.65 8.00
C GLU A 36 -12.77 -20.32 7.07
N PRO A 37 -13.48 -21.34 6.54
CA PRO A 37 -14.56 -21.14 5.57
C PRO A 37 -15.75 -20.36 6.14
N GLU A 38 -15.99 -20.46 7.44
CA GLU A 38 -17.06 -19.73 8.13
C GLU A 38 -16.84 -18.21 8.03
N ILE A 39 -15.61 -17.75 8.21
CA ILE A 39 -15.26 -16.33 8.08
C ILE A 39 -15.43 -15.88 6.64
N LEU A 40 -14.91 -16.66 5.69
CA LEU A 40 -14.98 -16.33 4.26
C LEU A 40 -16.42 -16.27 3.76
N SER A 41 -17.32 -17.09 4.31
CA SER A 41 -18.74 -17.09 3.93
C SER A 41 -19.47 -15.80 4.31
N LEU A 42 -19.04 -15.15 5.39
CA LEU A 42 -19.61 -13.89 5.89
C LEU A 42 -18.91 -12.66 5.30
N ALA A 43 -17.65 -12.81 4.91
CA ALA A 43 -16.82 -11.74 4.40
C ALA A 43 -17.22 -11.32 2.98
N ASP A 44 -17.04 -10.04 2.69
CA ASP A 44 -17.12 -9.52 1.32
C ASP A 44 -15.76 -9.64 0.63
N ARG A 45 -14.68 -9.23 1.31
CA ARG A 45 -13.34 -9.13 0.69
C ARG A 45 -12.20 -9.50 1.63
N VAL A 46 -11.14 -10.05 1.04
CA VAL A 46 -9.83 -10.25 1.70
C VAL A 46 -8.86 -9.20 1.16
N VAL A 47 -8.26 -8.42 2.06
CA VAL A 47 -7.42 -7.28 1.71
C VAL A 47 -6.05 -7.40 2.36
N ILE A 48 -5.00 -7.21 1.58
CA ILE A 48 -3.62 -7.01 2.06
C ILE A 48 -3.12 -5.68 1.52
N GLN A 49 -2.57 -4.86 2.40
CA GLN A 49 -1.96 -3.59 2.06
C GLN A 49 -0.48 -3.59 2.41
N PHE A 50 0.33 -2.87 1.65
CA PHE A 50 1.72 -2.55 1.96
C PHE A 50 1.96 -1.05 1.84
N GLY A 51 2.42 -0.42 2.93
CA GLY A 51 2.65 1.02 2.95
C GLY A 51 1.38 1.87 2.76
N GLY A 52 0.20 1.30 2.99
CA GLY A 52 -1.10 1.96 2.77
C GLY A 52 -1.73 1.70 1.39
N HIS A 53 -1.08 0.92 0.53
CA HIS A 53 -1.58 0.55 -0.79
C HIS A 53 -2.03 -0.91 -0.83
N ASP A 54 -3.18 -1.20 -1.45
CA ASP A 54 -3.68 -2.56 -1.63
C ASP A 54 -2.75 -3.35 -2.57
N ILE A 55 -2.16 -4.42 -2.06
CA ILE A 55 -1.39 -5.41 -2.85
C ILE A 55 -2.19 -6.70 -3.10
N LEU A 56 -3.31 -6.86 -2.40
CA LEU A 56 -4.35 -7.83 -2.65
C LEU A 56 -5.68 -7.19 -2.24
N ASN A 57 -6.69 -7.29 -3.10
CA ASN A 57 -8.05 -6.87 -2.78
C ASN A 57 -9.03 -7.69 -3.62
N VAL A 58 -9.44 -8.85 -3.10
CA VAL A 58 -10.23 -9.85 -3.82
C VAL A 58 -11.52 -10.21 -3.07
N PRO A 59 -12.59 -10.64 -3.76
CA PRO A 59 -13.78 -11.16 -3.12
C PRO A 59 -13.44 -12.36 -2.22
N ALA A 60 -14.11 -12.49 -1.07
CA ALA A 60 -13.90 -13.62 -0.15
C ALA A 60 -14.34 -14.97 -0.76
N SER A 61 -15.20 -14.95 -1.79
CA SER A 61 -15.58 -16.12 -2.58
C SER A 61 -14.47 -16.64 -3.52
N THR A 62 -13.35 -15.93 -3.63
CA THR A 62 -12.24 -16.34 -4.50
C THR A 62 -11.58 -17.61 -3.94
N PRO A 63 -11.35 -18.66 -4.75
CA PRO A 63 -10.72 -19.88 -4.28
C PRO A 63 -9.33 -19.61 -3.68
N PRO A 64 -8.97 -20.24 -2.53
CA PRO A 64 -7.70 -20.01 -1.84
C PRO A 64 -6.46 -20.10 -2.74
N GLU A 65 -6.42 -21.07 -3.65
CA GLU A 65 -5.31 -21.26 -4.59
C GLU A 65 -5.10 -20.06 -5.52
N VAL A 66 -6.20 -19.42 -5.93
CA VAL A 66 -6.19 -18.22 -6.77
C VAL A 66 -5.76 -17.01 -5.94
N VAL A 67 -6.25 -16.89 -4.70
CA VAL A 67 -5.88 -15.80 -3.79
C VAL A 67 -4.37 -15.76 -3.57
N ILE A 68 -3.76 -16.90 -3.24
CA ILE A 68 -2.32 -17.01 -2.97
C ILE A 68 -1.49 -16.57 -4.19
N LYS A 69 -1.89 -16.99 -5.40
CA LYS A 69 -1.20 -16.63 -6.66
C LYS A 69 -1.41 -15.16 -7.05
N THR A 70 -2.48 -14.52 -6.57
CA THR A 70 -2.84 -13.15 -6.93
C THR A 70 -2.04 -12.11 -6.14
N VAL A 71 -1.52 -12.47 -4.95
CA VAL A 71 -0.81 -11.51 -4.10
C VAL A 71 0.46 -11.00 -4.79
N ARG A 72 0.48 -9.69 -5.09
CA ARG A 72 1.66 -9.04 -5.67
C ARG A 72 2.59 -8.56 -4.55
N TRP A 73 3.41 -9.48 -4.05
CA TRP A 73 4.37 -9.14 -3.00
C TRP A 73 5.41 -8.14 -3.52
N PRO A 74 5.62 -7.00 -2.84
CA PRO A 74 6.69 -6.10 -3.19
C PRO A 74 8.03 -6.83 -3.00
N ALA A 75 8.93 -6.70 -3.98
CA ALA A 75 10.25 -7.32 -3.90
C ALA A 75 10.99 -6.83 -2.63
N PRO A 76 11.77 -7.68 -1.96
CA PRO A 76 12.58 -7.25 -0.82
C PRO A 76 13.45 -6.05 -1.21
N GLY A 77 13.21 -4.89 -0.59
CA GLY A 77 13.94 -3.66 -0.89
C GLY A 77 13.46 -2.88 -2.13
N CYS A 78 12.33 -3.24 -2.75
CA CYS A 78 11.78 -2.46 -3.86
C CYS A 78 11.35 -1.07 -3.38
N ARG A 79 12.18 -0.07 -3.67
CA ARG A 79 11.73 1.33 -3.74
C ARG A 79 10.72 1.40 -4.89
N ILE A 80 9.63 2.13 -4.68
CA ILE A 80 8.66 2.48 -5.72
C ILE A 80 9.45 2.91 -6.97
N LYS A 81 9.31 2.17 -8.07
CA LYS A 81 10.01 2.46 -9.33
C LYS A 81 9.27 3.60 -9.99
N VAL A 82 9.86 4.79 -9.98
CA VAL A 82 9.38 5.90 -10.82
C VAL A 82 9.68 5.53 -12.27
N GLU A 83 8.66 5.41 -13.10
CA GLU A 83 8.82 5.16 -14.54
C GLU A 83 9.47 6.39 -15.20
N ASN A 84 10.50 6.18 -16.02
CA ASN A 84 11.29 7.23 -16.66
C ASN A 84 11.79 8.32 -15.69
N PRO A 85 12.63 7.97 -14.70
CA PRO A 85 13.05 8.91 -13.68
C PRO A 85 13.89 10.02 -14.30
N MET A 86 13.44 11.26 -14.13
CA MET A 86 14.20 12.45 -14.51
C MET A 86 14.75 13.13 -13.26
N VAL A 87 16.04 13.49 -13.30
CA VAL A 87 16.65 14.37 -12.31
C VAL A 87 16.73 15.75 -12.92
N THR A 88 16.23 16.75 -12.21
CA THR A 88 16.29 18.16 -12.60
C THR A 88 16.67 18.99 -11.40
N SER A 89 17.61 19.91 -11.60
CA SER A 89 17.98 20.93 -10.62
C SER A 89 17.02 22.10 -10.75
N LEU A 90 16.28 22.38 -9.68
CA LEU A 90 15.34 23.50 -9.61
C LEU A 90 15.94 24.61 -8.77
N TYR A 91 15.89 25.86 -9.26
CA TYR A 91 16.18 27.02 -8.44
C TYR A 91 14.92 27.38 -7.64
N MET A 92 15.04 27.46 -6.31
CA MET A 92 13.90 27.74 -5.43
C MET A 92 14.31 28.56 -4.20
N PRO A 93 13.39 29.33 -3.59
CA PRO A 93 13.66 30.00 -2.33
C PRO A 93 14.01 29.01 -1.21
N LYS A 94 14.96 29.38 -0.34
CA LYS A 94 15.38 28.55 0.80
C LYS A 94 14.21 28.14 1.70
N ALA A 95 13.29 29.06 1.98
CA ALA A 95 12.11 28.78 2.80
C ALA A 95 11.23 27.65 2.22
N PHE A 96 11.12 27.59 0.88
CA PHE A 96 10.37 26.54 0.21
C PHE A 96 11.07 25.19 0.30
N HIS A 97 12.40 25.16 0.09
CA HIS A 97 13.20 23.96 0.29
C HIS A 97 13.06 23.42 1.71
N ASP A 98 13.21 24.26 2.73
CA ASP A 98 13.17 23.85 4.14
C ASP A 98 11.78 23.33 4.52
N TRP A 99 10.72 23.95 3.99
CA TRP A 99 9.37 23.44 4.12
C TRP A 99 9.20 22.04 3.49
N LEU A 100 9.73 21.80 2.29
CA LEU A 100 9.70 20.48 1.65
C LEU A 100 10.47 19.44 2.49
N VAL A 101 11.64 19.78 3.02
CA VAL A 101 12.43 18.89 3.89
C VAL A 101 11.62 18.51 5.13
N ALA A 102 10.93 19.47 5.76
CA ALA A 102 10.09 19.22 6.92
C ALA A 102 8.90 18.31 6.59
N GLN A 103 8.17 18.57 5.50
CA GLN A 103 7.07 17.71 5.05
C GLN A 103 7.55 16.28 4.68
N GLY A 104 8.78 16.16 4.19
CA GLY A 104 9.38 14.90 3.76
C GLY A 104 10.13 14.12 4.85
N GLY A 105 10.11 14.56 6.11
CA GLY A 105 10.85 13.93 7.20
C GLY A 105 12.37 13.91 6.96
N GLY A 106 12.93 15.04 6.53
CA GLY A 106 14.36 15.22 6.28
C GLY A 106 14.79 15.07 4.81
N LYS A 107 13.85 14.89 3.86
CA LYS A 107 14.16 14.77 2.43
C LYS A 107 13.22 15.63 1.58
N ALA A 108 13.77 16.63 0.88
CA ALA A 108 12.99 17.53 0.02
C ALA A 108 12.19 16.81 -1.08
N SER A 109 12.78 15.78 -1.71
CA SER A 109 12.09 14.97 -2.74
C SER A 109 10.86 14.24 -2.20
N ARG A 110 10.89 13.81 -0.92
CA ARG A 110 9.72 13.21 -0.27
C ARG A 110 8.67 14.26 0.06
N GLY A 111 9.08 15.47 0.45
CA GLY A 111 8.18 16.60 0.64
C GLY A 111 7.44 16.98 -0.64
N LEU A 112 8.15 16.99 -1.78
CA LEU A 112 7.56 17.28 -3.08
C LEU A 112 6.47 16.25 -3.43
N ARG A 113 6.74 14.97 -3.19
CA ARG A 113 5.75 13.91 -3.39
C ARG A 113 4.49 14.12 -2.53
N VAL A 114 4.66 14.45 -1.25
CA VAL A 114 3.53 14.75 -0.35
C VAL A 114 2.72 15.94 -0.87
N LEU A 115 3.38 16.97 -1.40
CA LEU A 115 2.71 18.12 -2.00
C LEU A 115 1.91 17.72 -3.25
N VAL A 116 2.48 16.90 -4.14
CA VAL A 116 1.78 16.38 -5.33
C VAL A 116 0.56 15.53 -4.94
N GLU A 117 0.69 14.69 -3.90
CA GLU A 117 -0.42 13.91 -3.37
C GLU A 117 -1.54 14.79 -2.76
N LYS A 118 -1.19 15.95 -2.20
CA LYS A 118 -2.16 16.93 -1.65
C LYS A 118 -2.82 17.81 -2.71
N ALA A 119 -2.12 18.11 -3.80
CA ALA A 119 -2.60 19.03 -4.84
C ALA A 119 -3.81 18.51 -5.64
N ASP A 120 -4.18 17.24 -5.46
CA ASP A 120 -5.33 16.58 -6.12
C ASP A 120 -5.35 16.66 -7.65
N ILE A 121 -4.17 16.74 -8.27
CA ILE A 121 -4.02 16.69 -9.73
C ILE A 121 -3.94 15.21 -10.15
N PRO A 122 -4.95 14.65 -10.85
CA PRO A 122 -5.01 13.21 -11.14
C PRO A 122 -3.84 12.70 -11.98
N GLU A 123 -3.37 13.46 -12.98
CA GLU A 123 -2.28 13.00 -13.85
C GLU A 123 -0.98 12.84 -13.05
N LEU A 124 -0.67 13.82 -12.19
CA LEU A 124 0.51 13.76 -11.34
C LEU A 124 0.38 12.68 -10.28
N LYS A 125 -0.79 12.54 -9.64
CA LYS A 125 -1.03 11.45 -8.67
C LYS A 125 -0.77 10.08 -9.28
N ASN A 126 -1.24 9.84 -10.50
CA ASN A 126 -1.08 8.56 -11.17
C ASN A 126 0.38 8.29 -11.56
N ALA A 127 1.15 9.32 -11.95
CA ALA A 127 2.58 9.21 -12.25
C ALA A 127 3.44 8.81 -11.03
N TRP A 128 2.96 9.04 -9.80
CA TRP A 128 3.65 8.67 -8.56
C TRP A 128 3.07 7.40 -7.87
N ARG A 129 1.99 6.83 -8.41
CA ARG A 129 1.22 5.72 -7.80
C ARG A 129 1.52 4.33 -8.37
N GLN A 130 2.40 4.20 -9.36
CA GLN A 130 2.75 2.92 -9.99
C GLN A 130 3.89 2.18 -9.28
#